data_AF-A0A9E1N0S0-F1
#
_entry.id   AF-A0A9E1N0S0-F1
#
_cell.length_a   1.000
_cell.length_b   1.000
_cell.length_c   1.000
_cell.angle_alpha   90.00
_cell.angle_beta   90.00
_cell.angle_gamma   90.00
#
_symmetry.space_group_name_H-M   'P 1'
#
loop_
_entity.id
_entity.type
_entity.pdbx_description
1 polymer ?
#
loop_
_entity_poly.entity_id
_entity_poly.type
_entity_poly.pdbx_seq_one_letter_code
_entity_poly.pdbx_strand_id
1 'polypeptide(L)' 'FDQIEVASGAACVLDSFGEAQCWGDDVEEIPSGPWIDMTISEGLFCALDIDGRATCWGTSGWGAEDVPE' A
#
# COMPACT_ATOMS: atom_id res chain seq x y z
N PHE A 1 2.32 5.28 14.49
CA PHE A 1 1.96 5.44 13.08
C PHE A 1 2.73 6.62 12.57
N ASP A 2 3.51 6.38 11.54
CA ASP A 2 4.49 7.33 11.02
C ASP A 2 3.99 7.94 9.69
N GLN A 3 3.05 7.26 9.03
CA GLN A 3 2.40 7.71 7.80
C GLN A 3 0.89 7.41 7.83
N ILE A 4 0.11 8.26 7.15
CA ILE A 4 -1.30 8.06 6.86
C ILE A 4 -1.55 8.45 5.40
N GLU A 5 -2.30 7.61 4.68
CA GLU A 5 -2.69 7.81 3.28
C GLU A 5 -4.22 7.69 3.16
N VAL A 6 -4.83 8.51 2.29
CA VAL A 6 -6.31 8.57 2.13
C VAL A 6 -6.70 8.72 0.65
N ALA A 7 -7.67 7.93 0.19
CA ALA A 7 -8.29 7.97 -1.14
C ALA A 7 -9.84 7.93 -1.05
N SER A 8 -10.54 7.91 -2.19
CA SER A 8 -12.00 8.08 -2.29
C SER A 8 -12.84 7.06 -1.51
N GLY A 9 -12.29 5.89 -1.16
CA GLY A 9 -12.97 4.85 -0.40
C GLY A 9 -12.07 4.03 0.54
N ALA A 10 -10.84 4.49 0.78
CA ALA A 10 -9.85 3.79 1.58
C ALA A 10 -8.98 4.77 2.38
N ALA A 11 -8.51 4.32 3.55
CA ALA A 11 -7.45 4.95 4.30
C ALA A 11 -6.51 3.89 4.86
N CYS A 12 -5.22 4.22 4.93
CA CYS A 12 -4.18 3.34 5.45
C CYS A 12 -3.27 4.08 6.42
N VAL A 13 -2.72 3.35 7.37
CA VAL A 13 -1.64 3.80 8.25
C VAL A 13 -0.48 2.81 8.19
N LEU A 14 0.73 3.35 8.28
CA LEU A 14 1.96 2.58 8.43
C LEU A 14 2.59 2.91 9.78
N ASP A 15 2.97 1.90 10.54
CA ASP A 15 3.67 2.08 11.80
C ASP A 15 5.20 2.00 11.68
N SER A 16 5.90 2.32 12.78
CA SER A 16 7.36 2.32 12.85
C SER A 16 8.00 0.93 12.76
N PHE A 17 7.18 -0.14 12.82
CA PHE A 17 7.62 -1.52 12.65
C PHE A 17 7.40 -2.02 11.22
N GLY A 18 6.84 -1.19 10.35
CA GLY A 18 6.55 -1.52 8.96
C GLY A 18 5.24 -2.29 8.77
N GLU A 19 4.34 -2.25 9.78
CA GLU A 19 3.01 -2.87 9.69
C GLU A 19 2.01 -1.87 9.10
N ALA A 20 1.40 -2.23 7.97
CA ALA A 20 0.36 -1.46 7.32
C ALA A 20 -1.03 -1.94 7.75
N GLN A 21 -1.90 -1.00 8.10
CA GLN A 21 -3.30 -1.25 8.43
C GLN A 21 -4.18 -0.35 7.57
N CYS A 22 -5.07 -0.93 6.77
CA CYS A 22 -5.99 -0.21 5.90
C CYS A 22 -7.44 -0.53 6.25
N TRP A 23 -8.33 0.44 6.01
CA TRP A 23 -9.77 0.31 6.17
C TRP A 23 -10.53 1.11 5.11
N GLY A 24 -11.74 0.66 4.78
CA GLY A 24 -12.58 1.25 3.75
C GLY A 24 -13.26 0.19 2.90
N ASP A 25 -14.16 0.63 2.01
CA ASP A 25 -14.94 -0.27 1.15
C ASP A 25 -14.07 -0.86 0.01
N ASP A 26 -13.00 -0.16 -0.37
CA ASP A 26 -12.11 -0.53 -1.47
C ASP A 26 -10.80 -1.21 -1.00
N VAL A 27 -10.73 -1.63 0.27
CA VAL A 27 -9.54 -2.27 0.84
C VAL A 27 -9.63 -3.79 0.70
N GLU A 28 -8.67 -4.35 -0.03
CA GLU A 28 -8.44 -5.80 -0.14
C GLU A 28 -7.39 -6.28 0.89
N GLU A 29 -7.04 -7.58 0.85
CA GLU A 29 -6.01 -8.15 1.71
C GLU A 29 -4.65 -7.46 1.48
N ILE A 30 -4.05 -6.99 2.57
CA ILE A 30 -2.80 -6.23 2.56
C ILE A 30 -1.63 -7.22 2.65
N PRO A 31 -0.67 -7.21 1.69
CA PRO A 31 0.54 -7.99 1.81
C PRO A 31 1.35 -7.59 3.06
N SER A 32 1.81 -8.58 3.80
CA SER A 32 2.63 -8.35 5.00
C SER A 32 4.01 -7.79 4.62
N GLY A 33 4.39 -6.68 5.26
CA GLY A 33 5.72 -6.06 5.16
C GLY A 33 6.72 -6.59 6.20
N PRO A 34 7.94 -6.05 6.20
CA PRO A 34 8.09 -4.66 6.66
C PRO A 34 8.14 -3.65 5.51
N TRP A 35 7.23 -2.68 5.56
CA TRP A 35 7.19 -1.55 4.63
C TRP A 35 7.86 -0.31 5.24
N ILE A 36 8.49 0.51 4.41
CA ILE A 36 9.10 1.79 4.83
C ILE A 36 8.35 3.01 4.31
N ASP A 37 7.50 2.83 3.29
CA ASP A 37 6.67 3.87 2.70
C ASP A 37 5.47 3.19 2.00
N MET A 38 4.36 3.90 1.90
CA MET A 38 3.19 3.46 1.15
C MET A 38 2.45 4.60 0.48
N THR A 39 1.74 4.31 -0.61
CA THR A 39 0.85 5.25 -1.26
C THR A 39 -0.42 4.55 -1.72
N ILE A 40 -1.53 5.26 -1.69
CA ILE A 40 -2.83 4.72 -2.10
C ILE A 40 -3.53 5.67 -3.08
N SER A 41 -4.29 5.07 -3.99
CA SER A 41 -5.23 5.75 -4.86
C SER A 41 -6.56 4.98 -4.91
N GLU A 42 -7.42 5.28 -5.88
CA GLU A 42 -8.72 4.61 -6.04
C GLU A 42 -8.52 3.14 -6.45
N GLY A 43 -8.52 2.24 -5.47
CA GLY A 43 -8.38 0.80 -5.64
C GLY A 43 -6.97 0.30 -5.99
N LEU A 44 -5.93 1.12 -5.83
CA LEU A 44 -4.52 0.73 -5.99
C LEU A 44 -3.71 1.14 -4.78
N PHE A 45 -2.91 0.20 -4.30
CA PHE A 45 -2.03 0.35 -3.15
C PHE A 45 -0.63 -0.03 -3.59
N CYS A 46 0.37 0.76 -3.21
CA CYS A 46 1.77 0.43 -3.42
C CYS A 46 2.53 0.65 -2.11
N ALA A 47 3.45 -0.26 -1.80
CA ALA A 47 4.35 -0.14 -0.67
C ALA A 47 5.80 -0.41 -1.09
N LEU A 48 6.73 0.24 -0.40
CA LEU A 48 8.16 0.14 -0.62
C LEU A 48 8.81 -0.63 0.53
N ASP A 49 9.65 -1.61 0.22
CA ASP A 49 10.44 -2.34 1.22
C ASP A 49 11.80 -1.65 1.52
N ILE A 50 12.53 -2.17 2.50
CA ILE A 50 13.84 -1.65 2.91
C ILE A 50 14.94 -1.81 1.84
N ASP A 51 14.75 -2.74 0.91
CA ASP A 51 15.66 -2.98 -0.21
C ASP A 51 15.34 -2.05 -1.41
N GLY A 52 14.28 -1.26 -1.31
CA GLY A 52 13.82 -0.34 -2.35
C GLY A 52 12.92 -1.00 -3.40
N ARG A 53 12.40 -2.20 -3.16
CA ARG A 53 11.46 -2.87 -4.06
C ARG A 53 10.05 -2.41 -3.77
N ALA A 54 9.33 -2.06 -4.84
CA ALA A 54 7.93 -1.72 -4.74
C ALA A 54 7.07 -2.98 -4.90
N THR A 55 6.00 -3.07 -4.11
CA THR A 55 4.93 -4.05 -4.29
C THR A 55 3.63 -3.27 -4.44
N CYS A 56 2.92 -3.46 -5.55
CA CYS A 56 1.63 -2.84 -5.81
C CYS A 56 0.52 -3.91 -5.89
N TRP A 57 -0.63 -3.64 -5.30
CA TRP A 57 -1.80 -4.53 -5.29
C TRP A 57 -3.11 -3.74 -5.38
N GLY A 58 -4.20 -4.44 -5.72
CA GLY A 58 -5.53 -3.87 -5.90
C GLY A 58 -6.07 -3.99 -7.34
N THR A 59 -7.25 -3.43 -7.56
CA THR A 59 -8.09 -3.68 -8.75
C THR A 59 -7.92 -2.67 -9.89
N SER A 60 -7.18 -1.58 -9.65
CA SER A 60 -6.83 -0.68 -10.76
C SER A 60 -5.85 -1.42 -11.68
N GLY A 61 -6.32 -1.87 -12.84
CA GLY A 61 -5.57 -2.69 -13.81
C GLY A 61 -4.40 -2.00 -14.51
N TRP A 62 -3.71 -1.07 -13.84
CA TRP A 62 -2.70 -0.18 -14.39
C TRP A 62 -1.28 -0.36 -13.85
N GLY A 63 -1.00 -1.29 -12.92
CA GLY A 63 0.35 -1.29 -12.34
C GLY A 63 0.80 -2.43 -11.42
N ALA A 64 -0.01 -3.46 -11.15
CA ALA A 64 0.49 -4.59 -10.34
C ALA A 64 1.43 -5.53 -11.12
N GLU A 65 1.38 -5.52 -12.47
CA GLU A 65 2.13 -6.45 -13.32
C GLU A 65 3.46 -5.90 -13.86
N ASP A 66 3.66 -4.56 -13.83
CA ASP A 66 4.83 -3.88 -14.43
C ASP A 66 5.71 -3.16 -13.38
N VAL A 67 5.61 -3.53 -12.09
CA VAL A 67 6.45 -2.94 -11.03
C VAL A 67 7.91 -3.38 -11.25
N PRO A 68 8.86 -2.46 -11.49
CA PRO A 68 10.27 -2.83 -11.67
C PRO A 68 10.87 -3.33 -10.34
N GLU A 69 11.69 -4.38 -10.43
CA GLU A 69 12.52 -4.91 -9.33
C GLU A 69 13.61 -3.93 -8.88
#